data_AF-A0A1I8BL53-F1
#
_entry.id   AF-A0A1I8BL53-F1
#
_cell.length_a   1.000
_cell.length_b   1.000
_cell.length_c   1.000
_cell.angle_alpha   90.00
_cell.angle_beta   90.00
_cell.angle_gamma   90.00
#
_symmetry.space_group_name_H-M   'P 1'
#
loop_
_entity.id
_entity.type
_entity.pdbx_description
1 polymer ?
#
loop_
_entity_poly.entity_id
_entity_poly.type
_entity_poly.pdbx_seq_one_letter_code
_entity_poly.pdbx_strand_id
1 'polypeptide(L)'
;MIFPKIYFSLFFLFSLIYLINSQEQIPQKFFGAFQYGNSDNWEGYLAAKGYNEEMRRTVKPPQLTRVLFPSGPGYRMMIGMGLQGSKWLPGAKKNADWMFQLGKEFRAKYWDGREHLTCSSRSSSAPGGVCLRNQSAREHGYACSVSKCPSDSSLHQN
;
A
#
# COMPACT_ATOMS: atom_id res chain seq x y z
N MET A 1 -39.99 14.10 -33.86
CA MET A 1 -38.68 14.51 -33.29
C MET A 1 -38.29 13.54 -32.17
N ILE A 2 -37.65 12.41 -32.50
CA ILE A 2 -37.29 11.35 -31.52
C ILE A 2 -35.75 11.20 -31.41
N PHE A 3 -35.02 11.61 -32.45
CA PHE A 3 -33.57 11.46 -32.56
C PHE A 3 -32.72 12.14 -31.47
N PRO A 4 -32.97 13.39 -30.98
CA PRO A 4 -32.05 14.03 -30.04
C PRO A 4 -32.04 13.39 -28.64
N LYS A 5 -33.12 12.69 -28.25
CA LYS A 5 -33.22 12.04 -26.93
C LYS A 5 -32.35 10.78 -26.83
N ILE A 6 -32.19 10.05 -27.93
CA ILE A 6 -31.42 8.80 -27.97
C ILE A 6 -29.91 9.09 -27.86
N TYR A 7 -29.42 10.10 -28.58
CA TYR A 7 -28.00 10.51 -28.49
C TYR A 7 -27.63 11.05 -27.11
N PHE A 8 -28.51 11.83 -26.50
CA PHE A 8 -28.30 12.34 -25.15
C PHE A 8 -28.23 11.21 -24.10
N SER A 9 -29.10 10.20 -24.22
CA SER A 9 -29.10 9.02 -23.36
C SER A 9 -27.84 8.17 -23.54
N LEU A 10 -27.36 7.98 -24.77
CA LEU A 10 -26.14 7.23 -25.06
C LEU A 10 -24.89 7.95 -24.56
N PHE A 11 -24.83 9.28 -24.71
CA PHE A 11 -23.72 10.09 -24.18
C PHE A 11 -23.61 9.99 -22.65
N PHE A 12 -24.74 10.06 -21.93
CA PHE A 12 -24.77 9.89 -20.48
C PHE A 12 -24.35 8.49 -20.02
N LEU A 13 -24.76 7.44 -20.75
CA LEU A 13 -24.33 6.07 -20.48
C LEU A 13 -22.81 5.91 -20.69
N PHE A 14 -22.27 6.45 -21.77
CA PHE A 14 -20.83 6.41 -22.03
C PHE A 14 -20.03 7.22 -21.00
N SER A 15 -20.50 8.40 -20.59
CA SER A 15 -19.81 9.20 -19.55
C SER A 15 -19.84 8.51 -18.19
N LEU A 16 -20.95 7.84 -17.85
CA LEU A 16 -21.08 7.09 -16.61
C LEU A 16 -20.14 5.87 -16.60
N ILE A 17 -20.04 5.14 -17.71
CA ILE A 17 -19.09 4.03 -17.87
C ILE A 17 -17.65 4.53 -17.78
N TYR A 18 -17.34 5.71 -18.35
CA TYR A 18 -16.00 6.29 -18.27
C TYR A 18 -15.63 6.71 -16.84
N LEU A 19 -16.57 7.27 -16.09
CA LEU A 19 -16.38 7.64 -14.67
C LEU A 19 -16.14 6.41 -13.79
N ILE A 20 -16.84 5.30 -14.06
CA ILE A 20 -16.69 4.05 -13.30
C ILE A 20 -15.34 3.36 -13.61
N ASN A 21 -14.83 3.52 -14.83
CA ASN A 21 -13.60 2.85 -15.27
C ASN A 21 -12.31 3.65 -15.04
N SER A 22 -12.36 4.84 -14.44
CA SER A 22 -11.14 5.54 -14.00
C SER A 22 -10.57 4.88 -12.74
N GLN A 23 -10.13 3.63 -12.86
CA GLN A 23 -9.28 2.98 -11.86
C GLN A 23 -7.97 3.76 -11.79
N GLU A 24 -7.76 4.49 -10.70
CA GLU A 24 -6.50 5.16 -10.44
C GLU A 24 -5.38 4.13 -10.45
N GLN A 25 -4.44 4.26 -11.39
CA GLN A 25 -3.27 3.40 -11.44
C GLN A 25 -2.20 3.88 -10.46
N ILE A 26 -1.42 2.93 -9.93
CA ILE A 26 -0.21 3.25 -9.17
C ILE A 26 0.80 3.96 -10.10
N PRO A 27 1.29 5.17 -9.74
CA PRO A 27 2.30 5.86 -10.53
C PRO A 27 3.59 5.03 -10.67
N GLN A 28 4.24 5.10 -11.83
CA GLN A 28 5.38 4.26 -12.16
C GLN A 28 6.55 4.36 -11.17
N LYS A 29 6.73 5.54 -10.55
CA LYS A 29 7.76 5.80 -9.52
C LYS A 29 7.66 4.91 -8.27
N PHE A 30 6.52 4.26 -8.04
CA PHE A 30 6.32 3.35 -6.92
C PHE A 30 6.64 1.89 -7.25
N PHE A 31 6.96 1.57 -8.51
CA PHE A 31 7.38 0.22 -8.89
C PHE A 31 8.88 0.05 -8.70
N GLY A 32 9.28 -1.19 -8.44
CA GLY A 32 10.68 -1.56 -8.21
C GLY A 32 10.95 -1.98 -6.77
N ALA A 33 12.24 -2.10 -6.45
CA ALA A 33 12.72 -2.52 -5.15
C ALA A 33 13.12 -1.32 -4.31
N PHE A 34 12.61 -1.25 -3.09
CA PHE A 34 12.88 -0.21 -2.11
C PHE A 34 13.53 -0.86 -0.91
N GLN A 35 14.73 -0.39 -0.56
CA GLN A 35 15.37 -0.77 0.68
C GLN A 35 15.01 0.22 1.77
N TYR A 36 14.85 -0.31 2.97
CA TYR A 36 14.64 0.49 4.15
C TYR A 36 15.85 1.41 4.41
N GLY A 37 15.65 2.73 4.36
CA GLY A 37 16.73 3.71 4.58
C GLY A 37 16.84 4.15 6.04
N ASN A 38 15.74 4.67 6.61
CA ASN A 38 15.68 5.18 7.98
C ASN A 38 14.27 4.97 8.57
N SER A 39 14.17 4.99 9.90
CA SER A 39 12.90 5.13 10.64
C SER A 39 12.89 6.43 11.39
N ASP A 40 11.75 7.09 11.34
CA ASP A 40 11.34 8.04 12.37
C ASP A 40 10.53 7.31 13.45
N ASN A 41 10.75 7.65 14.72
CA ASN A 41 9.99 7.17 15.87
C ASN A 41 9.97 5.63 16.11
N TRP A 42 11.07 4.94 15.79
CA TRP A 42 11.21 3.50 16.05
C TRP A 42 11.06 3.14 17.54
N GLU A 43 11.64 3.94 18.43
CA GLU A 43 11.58 3.70 19.87
C GLU A 43 10.14 3.80 20.42
N GLY A 44 9.39 4.81 19.96
CA GLY A 44 7.98 4.99 20.33
C GLY A 44 7.09 3.88 19.80
N TYR A 45 7.37 3.38 18.59
CA TYR A 45 6.69 2.18 18.07
C TYR A 45 6.93 0.95 18.96
N LEU A 46 8.18 0.69 19.35
CA LEU A 46 8.49 -0.44 20.22
C LEU A 46 7.86 -0.28 21.61
N ALA A 47 7.85 0.94 22.17
CA ALA A 47 7.19 1.24 23.44
C ALA A 47 5.68 0.95 23.37
N ALA A 48 5.01 1.40 22.31
CA ALA A 48 3.59 1.12 22.09
C ALA A 48 3.28 -0.38 21.90
N LYS A 49 4.26 -1.16 21.41
CA LYS A 49 4.18 -2.62 21.32
C LYS A 49 4.49 -3.34 22.64
N GLY A 50 4.84 -2.61 23.70
CA GLY A 50 5.09 -3.17 25.03
C GLY A 50 6.53 -3.65 25.27
N TYR A 51 7.49 -3.23 24.43
CA TYR A 51 8.91 -3.52 24.68
C TYR A 51 9.44 -2.68 25.84
N ASN A 52 10.15 -3.29 26.78
CA ASN A 52 10.81 -2.58 27.88
C ASN A 52 11.99 -1.74 27.39
N GLU A 53 12.46 -0.78 28.19
CA GLU A 53 13.48 0.19 27.78
C GLU A 53 14.81 -0.43 27.33
N GLU A 54 15.24 -1.50 28.00
CA GLU A 54 16.47 -2.21 27.64
C GLU A 54 16.36 -2.87 26.26
N MET A 55 15.28 -3.63 26.00
CA MET A 55 15.08 -4.26 24.69
C MET A 55 14.93 -3.23 23.57
N ARG A 56 14.34 -2.06 23.84
CA ARG A 56 14.19 -0.98 22.86
C ARG A 56 15.52 -0.42 22.37
N ARG A 57 16.54 -0.38 23.23
CA ARG A 57 17.89 0.06 22.87
C ARG A 57 18.64 -0.99 22.04
N THR A 58 18.31 -2.27 22.19
CA THR A 58 18.98 -3.38 21.49
C THR A 58 18.35 -3.71 20.13
N VAL A 59 17.01 -3.60 20.01
CA VAL A 59 16.29 -4.01 18.80
C VAL A 59 16.48 -2.97 17.69
N LYS A 60 17.27 -3.33 16.68
CA LYS A 60 17.46 -2.50 15.48
C LYS A 60 16.25 -2.62 14.53
N PRO A 61 15.94 -1.55 13.77
CA PRO A 61 14.98 -1.65 12.69
C PRO A 61 15.40 -2.74 11.69
N PRO A 62 14.46 -3.58 11.22
CA PRO A 62 14.78 -4.62 10.25
C PRO A 62 15.11 -4.00 8.89
N GLN A 63 16.22 -4.44 8.28
CA GLN A 63 16.62 -4.04 6.93
C GLN A 63 15.77 -4.80 5.90
N LEU A 64 14.63 -4.20 5.56
CA LEU A 64 13.63 -4.81 4.70
C LEU A 64 13.77 -4.32 3.28
N THR A 65 13.57 -5.24 2.35
CA THR A 65 13.34 -4.89 0.95
C THR A 65 11.87 -5.07 0.64
N ARG A 66 11.27 -4.03 0.06
CA ARG A 66 9.90 -4.06 -0.49
C ARG A 66 9.99 -3.99 -2.01
N VAL A 67 9.34 -4.91 -2.70
CA VAL A 67 9.22 -4.86 -4.17
C VAL A 67 7.75 -4.78 -4.55
N LEU A 68 7.39 -3.78 -5.37
CA LEU A 68 6.05 -3.57 -5.90
C LEU A 68 6.07 -3.63 -7.42
N PHE A 69 5.16 -4.40 -8.00
CA PHE A 69 5.06 -4.53 -9.47
C PHE A 69 3.62 -4.84 -9.90
N PRO A 70 3.25 -4.48 -11.15
CA PRO A 70 1.98 -4.89 -11.76
C PRO A 70 1.88 -6.42 -11.84
N SER A 71 0.71 -6.97 -11.55
CA SER A 71 0.46 -8.42 -11.63
C SER A 71 -0.99 -8.70 -12.01
N GLY A 72 -1.21 -9.07 -13.27
CA GLY A 72 -2.54 -9.31 -13.82
C GLY A 72 -3.46 -8.09 -13.68
N PRO A 73 -4.70 -8.24 -13.19
CA PRO A 73 -5.63 -7.12 -13.02
C PRO A 73 -5.31 -6.23 -11.79
N GLY A 74 -4.19 -6.44 -11.11
CA GLY A 74 -3.82 -5.71 -9.90
C GLY A 74 -2.31 -5.58 -9.72
N TYR A 75 -1.90 -5.65 -8.46
CA TYR A 75 -0.53 -5.42 -8.04
C TYR A 75 -0.08 -6.51 -7.09
N ARG A 76 1.21 -6.82 -7.13
CA ARG A 76 1.85 -7.72 -6.18
C ARG A 76 2.92 -6.97 -5.39
N MET A 77 2.91 -7.15 -4.08
CA MET A 77 3.86 -6.56 -3.15
C MET A 77 4.53 -7.64 -2.33
N MET A 78 5.85 -7.68 -2.41
CA MET A 78 6.70 -8.59 -1.65
C MET A 78 7.51 -7.77 -0.64
N ILE A 79 7.53 -8.19 0.62
CA ILE A 79 8.27 -7.50 1.69
C ILE A 79 8.96 -8.53 2.58
N GLY A 80 10.27 -8.42 2.74
CA GLY A 80 10.98 -9.28 3.69
C GLY A 80 12.47 -9.03 3.75
N MET A 81 13.14 -9.81 4.61
CA MET A 81 14.58 -9.81 4.76
C MET A 81 15.16 -10.91 3.86
N GLY A 82 15.86 -10.51 2.80
CA GLY A 82 16.40 -11.43 1.79
C GLY A 82 15.54 -11.52 0.52
N LEU A 83 15.09 -10.38 0.01
CA LEU A 83 14.40 -10.25 -1.27
C LEU A 83 15.33 -9.53 -2.25
N GLN A 84 15.60 -10.14 -3.41
CA GLN A 84 16.39 -9.54 -4.49
C GLN A 84 15.53 -9.51 -5.76
N GLY A 85 15.14 -8.31 -6.20
CA GLY A 85 14.13 -8.16 -7.24
C GLY A 85 12.83 -8.84 -6.84
N SER A 86 12.33 -9.75 -7.68
CA SER A 86 11.08 -10.52 -7.44
C SER A 86 11.32 -11.93 -6.90
N LYS A 87 12.50 -12.23 -6.33
CA LYS A 87 12.87 -13.56 -5.84
C LYS A 87 13.29 -13.55 -4.37
N TRP A 88 12.76 -14.52 -3.61
CA TRP A 88 13.20 -14.81 -2.25
C TRP A 88 14.56 -15.52 -2.27
N LEU A 89 15.49 -15.05 -1.46
CA LEU A 89 16.75 -15.75 -1.22
C LEU A 89 16.49 -17.00 -0.33
N PRO A 90 17.26 -18.08 -0.50
CA PRO A 90 17.19 -19.25 0.37
C PRO A 90 17.36 -18.85 1.84
N GLY A 91 16.44 -19.29 2.70
CA GLY A 91 16.46 -18.96 4.13
C GLY A 91 15.86 -17.60 4.49
N ALA A 92 15.26 -16.86 3.55
CA ALA A 92 14.51 -15.64 3.85
C ALA A 92 13.38 -15.93 4.85
N LYS A 93 13.34 -15.16 5.95
CA LYS A 93 12.35 -15.28 7.03
C LYS A 93 11.54 -14.00 7.12
N LYS A 94 10.33 -14.09 7.69
CA LYS A 94 9.39 -12.97 7.84
C LYS A 94 9.04 -12.32 6.49
N ASN A 95 8.61 -13.17 5.56
CA ASN A 95 8.22 -12.76 4.23
C ASN A 95 6.71 -12.45 4.21
N ALA A 96 6.35 -11.34 3.58
CA ALA A 96 4.98 -11.00 3.22
C ALA A 96 4.88 -10.92 1.70
N ASP A 97 3.85 -11.54 1.15
CA ASP A 97 3.59 -11.57 -0.30
C ASP A 97 2.10 -11.38 -0.51
N TRP A 98 1.73 -10.25 -1.09
CA TRP A 98 0.37 -9.77 -1.18
C TRP A 98 -0.01 -9.48 -2.62
N MET A 99 -1.16 -9.99 -3.05
CA MET A 99 -1.81 -9.56 -4.29
C MET A 99 -3.03 -8.73 -3.96
N PHE A 100 -3.14 -7.54 -4.56
CA PHE A 100 -4.23 -6.61 -4.26
C PHE A 100 -4.60 -5.75 -5.47
N GLN A 101 -5.78 -5.14 -5.39
CA GLN A 101 -6.24 -4.10 -6.31
C GLN A 101 -6.52 -2.83 -5.52
N LEU A 102 -6.32 -1.67 -6.13
CA LEU A 102 -6.61 -0.41 -5.46
C LEU A 102 -8.11 -0.27 -5.20
N GLY A 103 -8.45 0.19 -4.00
CA GLY A 103 -9.83 0.37 -3.56
C GLY A 103 -10.59 -0.92 -3.28
N LYS A 104 -9.94 -2.09 -3.33
CA LYS A 104 -10.55 -3.38 -3.00
C LYS A 104 -9.95 -3.96 -1.73
N GLU A 105 -10.81 -4.53 -0.91
CA GLU A 105 -10.41 -5.28 0.27
C GLU A 105 -9.79 -6.63 -0.12
N PHE A 106 -8.77 -7.03 0.61
CA PHE A 106 -8.11 -8.32 0.45
C PHE A 106 -7.63 -8.82 1.81
N ARG A 107 -7.50 -10.15 1.95
CA ARG A 107 -6.90 -10.75 3.15
C ARG A 107 -5.41 -10.89 2.94
N ALA A 108 -4.64 -10.43 3.92
CA ALA A 108 -3.19 -10.50 3.90
C ALA A 108 -2.67 -11.08 5.20
N LYS A 109 -1.74 -12.03 5.10
CA LYS A 109 -0.98 -12.51 6.24
C LYS A 109 0.16 -11.55 6.53
N TYR A 110 0.22 -11.07 7.78
CA TYR A 110 1.27 -10.16 8.25
C TYR A 110 2.33 -10.94 9.03
N TRP A 111 3.41 -10.25 9.43
CA TRP A 111 4.52 -10.86 10.17
C TRP A 111 4.17 -11.30 11.60
N ASP A 112 3.03 -10.86 12.12
CA ASP A 112 2.45 -11.39 13.36
C ASP A 112 1.87 -12.81 13.17
N GLY A 113 1.92 -13.34 11.95
CA GLY A 113 1.40 -14.66 11.58
C GLY A 113 -0.12 -14.69 11.41
N ARG A 114 -0.80 -13.56 11.62
CA ARG A 114 -2.26 -13.44 11.54
C ARG A 114 -2.66 -12.89 10.18
N GLU A 115 -3.88 -13.25 9.78
CA GLU A 115 -4.51 -12.62 8.62
C GLU A 115 -5.29 -11.39 9.04
N HIS A 116 -5.11 -10.33 8.26
CA HIS A 116 -5.81 -9.07 8.43
C HIS A 116 -6.62 -8.81 7.16
N LEU A 117 -7.82 -8.28 7.34
CA LEU A 117 -8.56 -7.68 6.24
C LEU A 117 -7.93 -6.32 5.95
N THR A 118 -7.51 -6.09 4.72
CA THR A 118 -6.67 -4.97 4.34
C THR A 118 -7.22 -4.28 3.10
N CYS A 119 -7.04 -2.97 3.01
CA CYS A 119 -7.34 -2.20 1.80
C CYS A 119 -6.16 -1.31 1.42
N SER A 120 -5.88 -1.22 0.11
CA SER A 120 -4.86 -0.34 -0.44
C SER A 120 -5.51 0.79 -1.23
N SER A 121 -5.14 2.03 -0.92
CA SER A 121 -5.70 3.22 -1.58
C SER A 121 -4.60 4.24 -1.91
N ARG A 122 -4.85 5.03 -2.96
CA ARG A 122 -4.07 6.22 -3.28
C ARG A 122 -4.61 7.40 -2.45
N SER A 123 -3.73 8.28 -2.00
CA SER A 123 -4.13 9.54 -1.36
C SER A 123 -3.35 10.70 -1.98
N SER A 124 -4.05 11.77 -2.31
CA SER A 124 -3.57 12.95 -3.05
C SER A 124 -3.45 14.20 -2.16
N SER A 125 -3.53 14.04 -0.83
CA SER A 125 -3.81 15.14 0.11
C SER A 125 -2.60 15.74 0.84
N ALA A 126 -1.36 15.40 0.46
CA ALA A 126 -0.16 15.99 1.08
C ALA A 126 0.49 17.08 0.20
N PRO A 127 1.04 18.14 0.81
CA PRO A 127 2.02 19.00 0.14
C PRO A 127 3.29 18.15 -0.10
N GLY A 128 3.47 17.66 -1.32
CA GLY A 128 4.51 16.68 -1.68
C GLY A 128 4.04 15.60 -2.67
N GLY A 129 2.72 15.43 -2.84
CA GLY A 129 2.14 14.62 -3.92
C GLY A 129 1.39 13.36 -3.46
N VAL A 130 1.37 12.37 -4.36
CA VAL A 130 0.59 11.12 -4.25
C VAL A 130 1.30 10.11 -3.38
N CYS A 131 0.59 9.46 -2.45
CA CYS A 131 1.11 8.34 -1.65
C CYS A 131 0.22 7.08 -1.78
N LEU A 132 0.83 5.91 -1.55
CA LEU A 132 0.13 4.63 -1.41
C LEU A 132 0.00 4.25 0.05
N ARG A 133 -1.23 4.00 0.50
CA ARG A 133 -1.52 3.58 1.86
C ARG A 133 -2.09 2.17 1.87
N ASN A 134 -1.70 1.40 2.88
CA ASN A 134 -2.20 0.05 3.14
C ASN A 134 -2.70 0.05 4.59
N GLN A 135 -3.97 -0.24 4.80
CA GLN A 135 -4.62 -0.19 6.12
C GLN A 135 -5.20 -1.55 6.49
N SER A 136 -4.85 -2.05 7.67
CA SER A 136 -5.55 -3.17 8.31
C SER A 136 -6.88 -2.64 8.88
N ALA A 137 -7.98 -3.27 8.50
CA ALA A 137 -9.34 -2.86 8.85
C ALA A 137 -9.66 -2.96 10.36
N ARG A 138 -8.75 -3.53 11.17
CA ARG A 138 -9.06 -3.93 12.55
C ARG A 138 -9.09 -2.80 13.57
N GLU A 139 -8.59 -1.60 13.28
CA GLU A 139 -8.52 -0.57 14.32
C GLU A 139 -9.68 0.43 14.36
N HIS A 140 -10.43 0.69 13.28
CA HIS A 140 -11.41 1.80 13.34
C HIS A 140 -12.70 1.70 12.51
N GLY A 141 -13.09 0.54 11.98
CA GLY A 141 -14.41 0.41 11.32
C GLY A 141 -14.61 1.31 10.10
N TYR A 142 -13.54 1.82 9.50
CA TYR A 142 -13.62 2.58 8.26
C TYR A 142 -13.71 1.62 7.08
N ALA A 143 -14.75 1.76 6.26
CA ALA A 143 -14.71 1.32 4.88
C ALA A 143 -13.47 1.91 4.19
N CYS A 144 -12.91 1.25 3.17
CA CYS A 144 -11.80 1.75 2.33
C CYS A 144 -11.98 3.25 2.05
N SER A 145 -11.39 4.11 2.86
CA SER A 145 -11.63 5.55 2.80
C SER A 145 -10.30 6.26 2.79
N VAL A 146 -10.21 7.18 1.84
CA VAL A 146 -9.03 7.98 1.57
C VAL A 146 -8.77 8.82 2.82
N SER A 147 -7.76 8.43 3.58
CA SER A 147 -7.32 9.17 4.76
C SER A 147 -6.03 9.91 4.43
N LYS A 148 -5.87 11.09 5.04
CA LYS A 148 -4.77 12.02 4.75
C LYS A 148 -3.41 11.32 4.88
N CYS A 149 -2.52 11.61 3.93
CA CYS A 149 -1.12 11.24 4.03
C CYS A 149 -0.52 11.94 5.26
N PRO A 150 0.25 11.24 6.10
CA PRO A 150 1.15 11.94 7.02
C PRO A 150 2.12 12.78 6.18
N SER A 151 2.36 14.02 6.60
CA SER A 151 3.28 14.94 5.92
C SER A 151 4.69 14.35 5.88
N ASP A 152 5.26 14.23 4.68
CA ASP A 152 6.54 13.58 4.36
C ASP A 152 7.73 14.22 5.08
N SER A 153 8.52 13.37 5.74
CA SER A 153 9.98 13.49 5.78
C SER A 153 10.56 12.10 5.54
N SER A 154 11.40 11.96 4.51
CA SER A 154 12.25 10.79 4.20
C SER A 154 11.68 9.65 3.32
N LEU A 155 11.75 9.87 2.00
CA LEU A 155 11.92 8.80 1.01
C LEU A 155 12.92 9.29 -0.04
N HIS A 156 14.22 9.20 0.29
CA HIS A 156 15.29 9.43 -0.67
C HIS A 156 15.54 8.15 -1.47
N GLN A 157 15.43 8.27 -2.80
CA GLN A 157 15.85 7.26 -3.78
C GLN A 157 17.38 7.32 -3.92
N ASN A 158 18.05 6.17 -3.83
CA ASN A 158 19.42 5.95 -4.33
C ASN A 158 19.36 4.80 -5.34
#